data_AF-A0A543IN86-F1
#
_entry.id   AF-A0A543IN86-F1
#
_cell.length_a   1.000
_cell.length_b   1.000
_cell.length_c   1.000
_cell.angle_alpha   90.00
_cell.angle_beta   90.00
_cell.angle_gamma   90.00
#
_symmetry.space_group_name_H-M   'P 1'
#
loop_
_entity.id
_entity.type
_entity.pdbx_description
1 polymer ?
#
loop_
_entity_poly.entity_id
_entity_poly.type
_entity_poly.pdbx_seq_one_letter_code
_entity_poly.pdbx_strand_id
1 'polypeptide(L)' 'MAVVDRIRRYFQSPQGRRTRARVERMARDPRTQAKARRLLSRFRGGGRRRY' A
#
# COMPACT_ATOMS: atom_id res chain seq x y z
N MET A 1 -21.00 -3.82 15.31
CA MET A 1 -20.47 -2.74 14.45
C MET A 1 -19.33 -1.97 15.15
N ALA A 2 -18.20 -2.61 15.49
CA ALA A 2 -17.11 -1.95 16.25
C ALA A 2 -15.78 -1.85 15.48
N VAL A 3 -15.55 -2.75 14.53
CA VAL A 3 -14.28 -2.85 13.80
C VAL A 3 -14.11 -1.68 12.82
N VAL A 4 -15.18 -1.30 12.11
CA VAL A 4 -15.17 -0.20 11.15
C VAL A 4 -14.87 1.14 11.85
N ASP A 5 -15.44 1.37 13.03
CA ASP A 5 -15.22 2.59 13.81
C ASP A 5 -13.79 2.69 14.34
N ARG A 6 -13.22 1.56 14.79
CA ARG A 6 -11.82 1.48 15.21
C ARG A 6 -10.85 1.77 14.07
N ILE A 7 -11.14 1.24 12.88
CA ILE A 7 -10.38 1.53 11.66
C ILE A 7 -10.50 3.01 11.29
N ARG A 8 -11.70 3.58 11.37
CA ARG A 8 -11.96 5.01 11.06
C ARG A 8 -11.23 5.93 12.03
N ARG A 9 -11.26 5.64 13.34
CA ARG A 9 -10.46 6.32 14.37
C ARG A 9 -8.96 6.16 14.12
N TYR A 10 -8.51 4.98 13.68
CA TYR A 10 -7.10 4.77 13.35
C TYR A 10 -6.67 5.60 12.13
N PHE A 11 -7.49 5.69 11.09
CA PHE A 11 -7.23 6.57 9.95
C PHE A 11 -7.27 8.06 10.31
N GLN A 12 -8.10 8.46 11.27
CA GLN A 12 -8.16 9.83 11.80
C GLN A 12 -7.03 10.14 12.79
N SER A 13 -6.37 9.11 13.33
CA SER A 13 -5.25 9.27 14.27
C SER A 13 -4.01 9.88 13.58
N PRO A 14 -3.11 10.54 14.33
CA PRO A 14 -1.85 11.04 13.80
C PRO A 14 -0.98 9.93 13.18
N GLN A 15 -1.11 8.69 13.62
CA GLN A 15 -0.43 7.53 13.02
C GLN A 15 -1.00 7.22 11.62
N GLY A 16 -2.33 7.22 11.45
CA GLY A 16 -2.97 7.02 10.15
C GLY A 16 -2.65 8.12 9.14
N ARG A 17 -2.61 9.38 9.59
CA ARG A 17 -2.17 10.52 8.77
C ARG A 17 -0.70 10.39 8.33
N ARG A 18 0.20 9.99 9.23
CA ARG A 18 1.62 9.73 8.89
C ARG A 18 1.77 8.60 7.90
N THR A 19 0.99 7.52 8.04
CA THR A 19 0.98 6.42 7.07
C THR A 19 0.52 6.89 5.69
N ARG A 20 -0.55 7.67 5.61
CA ARG A 20 -0.99 8.29 4.34
C ARG A 20 0.09 9.17 3.72
N ALA A 21 0.68 10.08 4.50
CA ALA A 21 1.75 10.96 4.00
C ALA A 21 2.98 10.17 3.54
N ARG A 22 3.34 9.09 4.24
CA ARG A 22 4.44 8.19 3.84
C ARG A 22 4.12 7.47 2.53
N VAL A 23 2.89 7.00 2.37
CA VAL A 23 2.42 6.35 1.13
C VAL A 23 2.38 7.36 -0.02
N GLU A 24 1.87 8.57 0.18
CA GLU A 24 1.87 9.63 -0.84
C GLU A 24 3.29 10.01 -1.24
N ARG A 25 4.21 10.13 -0.27
CA ARG A 25 5.62 10.43 -0.54
C ARG A 25 6.32 9.30 -1.30
N MET A 26 6.02 8.05 -0.95
CA MET A 26 6.47 6.87 -1.69
C MET A 26 5.85 6.79 -3.09
N ALA A 27 4.59 7.20 -3.26
CA ALA A 27 3.90 7.20 -4.55
C ALA A 27 4.43 8.29 -5.49
N ARG A 28 4.85 9.44 -4.94
CA ARG A 28 5.53 10.51 -5.67
C ARG A 28 6.95 10.15 -6.10
N ASP A 29 7.56 9.14 -5.49
CA ASP A 29 8.93 8.73 -5.84
C ASP A 29 8.92 7.70 -6.99
N PRO A 30 9.44 8.05 -8.18
CA PRO A 30 9.43 7.15 -9.34
C PRO A 30 10.27 5.88 -9.10
N ARG A 31 11.30 5.95 -8.27
CA ARG A 31 12.14 4.79 -7.93
C ARG A 31 11.37 3.77 -7.10
N THR A 32 10.53 4.27 -6.18
CA THR A 32 9.65 3.42 -5.36
C THR A 32 8.53 2.82 -6.21
N GLN A 33 7.96 3.58 -7.15
CA GLN A 33 7.00 3.04 -8.11
C GLN A 33 7.58 1.91 -8.96
N ALA A 34 8.79 2.06 -9.49
CA ALA A 34 9.42 1.00 -10.28
C ALA A 34 9.62 -0.29 -9.47
N LYS A 35 10.06 -0.16 -8.20
CA LYS A 35 10.24 -1.30 -7.28
C LYS A 35 8.90 -1.95 -6.92
N ALA A 36 7.87 -1.14 -6.63
CA ALA A 36 6.52 -1.61 -6.34
C ALA A 36 5.89 -2.30 -7.56
N ARG A 37 6.01 -1.72 -8.75
CA ARG A 37 5.60 -2.33 -10.03
C ARG A 37 6.30 -3.65 -10.26
N ARG A 38 7.62 -3.74 -10.04
CA ARG A 38 8.37 -5.00 -10.18
C ARG A 38 7.92 -6.06 -9.19
N LEU A 39 7.67 -5.69 -7.93
CA LEU A 39 7.12 -6.59 -6.91
C LEU A 39 5.72 -7.06 -7.27
N LEU A 40 4.84 -6.14 -7.68
CA LEU A 40 3.48 -6.44 -8.14
C LEU A 40 3.49 -7.32 -9.39
N SER A 41 4.39 -7.07 -10.35
CA SER A 41 4.55 -7.91 -11.54
C SER A 41 5.07 -9.30 -11.21
N ARG A 42 5.92 -9.45 -10.18
CA ARG A 42 6.33 -10.78 -9.68
C ARG A 42 5.17 -11.49 -8.99
N PHE A 43 4.41 -10.79 -8.15
CA PHE A 43 3.24 -11.33 -7.47
C PHE A 43 2.13 -11.71 -8.47
N ARG A 44 1.90 -10.89 -9.49
CA ARG A 44 0.90 -11.12 -10.55
C ARG A 44 1.39 -12.14 -11.59
N GLY A 45 2.69 -12.19 -11.86
CA GLY A 45 3.32 -13.11 -12.82
C GLY A 45 3.64 -14.50 -12.25
N GLY A 46 3.68 -14.65 -10.93
CA GLY A 46 3.91 -15.94 -10.25
C GLY A 46 2.74 -16.93 -10.37
N GLY A 47 1.56 -16.48 -10.80
CA GLY A 47 0.38 -17.35 -11.01
C GLY A 47 0.20 -17.91 -12.42
N ARG A 48 1.09 -17.60 -13.37
CA ARG A 48 0.93 -17.93 -14.81
C ARG A 48 2.08 -18.72 -15.43
N ARG A 49 2.79 -19.55 -14.65
CA ARG A 49 3.70 -20.58 -15.18
C ARG A 49 3.32 -21.94 -14.63
N ARG A 50 2.22 -22.47 -15.14
CA ARG A 50 1.94 -23.90 -15.14
C ARG A 50 1.08 -24.20 -16.37
N TYR A 51 1.74 -24.37 -17.50
CA TYR A 51 1.34 -25.23 -18.63
C TYR A 51 2.60 -25.46 -19.45
#